data_AF-A0A962YXG4-F1
#
_entry.id   AF-A0A962YXG4-F1
#
_cell.length_a   1.000
_cell.length_b   1.000
_cell.length_c   1.000
_cell.angle_alpha   90.00
_cell.angle_beta   90.00
_cell.angle_gamma   90.00
#
_symmetry.space_group_name_H-M   'P 1'
#
loop_
_entity.id
_entity.type
_entity.pdbx_description
1 polymer ?
#
loop_
_entity_poly.entity_id
_entity_poly.type
_entity_poly.pdbx_seq_one_letter_code
_entity_poly.pdbx_strand_id
1 'polypeptide(L)'
;KAIRFAEKDVRPMGRTARGVRGIKMPAGTKLISLMIIEEGKTILTATENGYGQRTKVEDYRPIGRGGQGVRAIQATERNGRVIGAKQVGDDDEALLITNAGTMVRIRVKEVSVIGRNTQGVRLIQMGEGEQLVEIEAVLGESDEEQEDV
;
A
#
# COMPACT_ATOMS: atom_id res chain seq x y z
N LYS A 1 -4.77 6.48 -5.69
CA LYS A 1 -5.23 7.58 -4.80
C LYS A 1 -5.39 7.00 -3.40
N ALA A 2 -5.20 7.79 -2.35
CA ALA A 2 -5.39 7.34 -0.98
C ALA A 2 -6.22 8.36 -0.18
N ILE A 3 -7.05 7.87 0.73
CA ILE A 3 -7.77 8.68 1.71
C ILE A 3 -7.48 8.13 3.10
N ARG A 4 -7.33 9.02 4.08
CA ARG A 4 -7.26 8.70 5.50
C ARG A 4 -8.32 9.54 6.20
N PHE A 5 -9.17 8.92 6.99
CA PHE A 5 -10.20 9.59 7.79
C PHE A 5 -10.37 8.83 9.10
N ALA A 6 -10.98 9.47 10.10
CA ALA A 6 -11.16 8.84 11.40
C ALA A 6 -12.36 7.88 11.36
N GLU A 7 -12.22 6.70 11.96
CA GLU A 7 -13.31 5.70 11.99
C GLU A 7 -14.61 6.27 12.56
N LYS A 8 -14.52 7.15 13.57
CA LYS A 8 -15.66 7.87 14.17
C LYS A 8 -16.52 8.67 13.18
N ASP A 9 -16.01 8.96 11.98
CA ASP A 9 -16.77 9.60 10.89
C ASP A 9 -17.74 8.62 10.19
N VAL A 10 -17.74 7.36 10.60
CA VAL A 10 -18.61 6.27 10.16
C VAL A 10 -19.49 5.84 11.33
N ARG A 11 -20.80 6.04 11.19
CA ARG A 11 -21.76 5.53 12.17
C ARG A 11 -21.84 3.99 12.12
N PRO A 12 -22.06 3.31 13.25
CA PRO A 12 -22.41 1.89 13.27
C PRO A 12 -23.69 1.61 12.47
N MET A 13 -23.73 0.48 11.76
CA MET A 13 -24.88 0.05 10.97
C MET A 13 -25.02 -1.48 11.04
N GLY A 14 -26.25 -1.99 10.85
CA GLY A 14 -26.52 -3.43 10.82
C GLY A 14 -25.95 -4.13 9.59
N ARG A 15 -25.83 -5.46 9.66
CA ARG A 15 -25.21 -6.30 8.62
C ARG A 15 -25.89 -6.21 7.24
N THR A 16 -27.18 -5.85 7.18
CA THR A 16 -27.95 -5.69 5.94
C THR A 16 -27.81 -4.32 5.29
N ALA A 17 -27.10 -3.38 5.93
CA ALA A 17 -26.92 -2.03 5.39
C ALA A 17 -25.94 -2.04 4.21
N ARG A 18 -26.18 -1.12 3.25
CA ARG A 18 -25.29 -0.91 2.09
C ARG A 18 -23.93 -0.28 2.45
N GLY A 19 -23.80 0.27 3.65
CA GLY A 19 -22.63 1.04 4.08
C GLY A 19 -22.67 2.52 3.66
N VAL A 20 -21.56 3.22 3.87
CA VAL A 20 -21.36 4.63 3.53
C VAL A 20 -20.13 4.80 2.66
N ARG A 21 -20.05 5.92 1.91
CA ARG A 21 -18.91 6.19 1.03
C ARG A 21 -17.63 6.48 1.84
N GLY A 22 -16.57 5.69 1.66
CA GLY A 22 -15.25 5.97 2.21
C GLY A 22 -14.44 6.97 1.38
N ILE A 23 -14.36 6.75 0.06
CA ILE A 23 -13.61 7.57 -0.90
C ILE A 23 -14.46 7.82 -2.16
N LYS A 24 -14.37 9.01 -2.75
CA LYS A 24 -14.92 9.31 -4.08
C LYS A 24 -13.90 8.93 -5.13
N MET A 25 -14.14 7.81 -5.82
CA MET A 25 -13.27 7.29 -6.86
C MET A 25 -13.68 7.80 -8.26
N PRO A 26 -12.72 8.17 -9.13
CA PRO A 26 -12.99 8.39 -10.55
C PRO A 26 -13.51 7.12 -11.23
N ALA A 27 -14.22 7.29 -12.35
CA ALA A 27 -14.67 6.17 -13.17
C ALA A 27 -13.48 5.29 -13.62
N GLY A 28 -13.69 3.97 -13.68
CA GLY A 28 -12.66 3.01 -14.08
C GLY A 28 -11.59 2.73 -13.01
N THR A 29 -11.71 3.27 -11.80
CA THR A 29 -10.79 2.97 -10.69
C THR A 29 -11.45 2.07 -9.65
N LYS A 30 -10.64 1.27 -8.96
CA LYS A 30 -11.07 0.34 -7.90
C LYS A 30 -10.29 0.60 -6.61
N LEU A 31 -10.89 0.23 -5.48
CA LEU A 31 -10.18 0.14 -4.20
C LEU A 31 -9.27 -1.09 -4.26
N ILE A 32 -7.99 -0.91 -3.92
CA ILE A 32 -6.98 -1.97 -3.96
C ILE A 32 -6.47 -2.37 -2.57
N SER A 33 -6.64 -1.51 -1.57
CA SER A 33 -6.11 -1.75 -0.23
C SER A 33 -6.95 -0.98 0.80
N LEU A 34 -7.07 -1.56 1.98
CA LEU A 34 -7.69 -0.98 3.17
C LEU A 34 -6.81 -1.35 4.37
N MET A 35 -6.56 -0.39 5.25
CA MET A 35 -5.68 -0.57 6.40
C MET A 35 -6.08 0.34 7.54
N ILE A 36 -5.91 -0.15 8.76
CA ILE A 36 -5.94 0.67 9.97
C ILE A 36 -4.51 1.14 10.22
N ILE A 37 -4.36 2.44 10.40
CA ILE A 37 -3.04 3.07 10.45
C ILE A 37 -2.47 2.95 11.86
N GLU A 38 -1.24 2.46 11.94
CA GLU A 38 -0.43 2.40 13.16
C GLU A 38 0.65 3.48 13.11
N GLU A 39 0.96 4.05 14.27
CA GLU A 39 2.00 5.07 14.39
C GLU A 39 3.39 4.46 14.19
N GLY A 40 4.32 5.23 13.62
CA GLY A 40 5.69 4.77 13.36
C GLY A 40 5.87 3.86 12.15
N LYS A 41 4.80 3.31 11.57
CA LYS A 41 4.88 2.50 10.35
C LYS A 41 4.89 3.34 9.08
N THR A 42 5.31 2.73 7.97
CA THR A 42 5.29 3.33 6.64
C THR A 42 4.32 2.59 5.72
N ILE A 43 3.92 3.24 4.63
CA ILE A 43 3.10 2.65 3.58
C ILE A 43 3.99 2.28 2.40
N LEU A 44 4.20 0.98 2.18
CA LEU A 44 4.79 0.46 0.95
C LEU A 44 3.71 0.46 -0.13
N THR A 45 3.97 1.13 -1.25
CA THR A 45 3.09 1.13 -2.43
C THR A 45 3.85 0.60 -3.63
N ALA A 46 3.24 -0.30 -4.42
CA ALA A 46 3.85 -0.86 -5.62
C ALA A 46 2.96 -0.73 -6.86
N THR A 47 3.59 -0.73 -8.04
CA THR A 47 2.96 -0.58 -9.35
C THR A 47 3.28 -1.75 -10.27
N GLU A 48 2.44 -1.97 -11.28
CA GLU A 48 2.47 -3.18 -12.12
C GLU A 48 3.78 -3.37 -12.90
N ASN A 49 4.55 -2.31 -13.16
CA ASN A 49 5.86 -2.41 -13.83
C ASN A 49 7.04 -2.53 -12.83
N GLY A 50 6.80 -2.94 -11.59
CA GLY A 50 7.85 -3.26 -10.62
C GLY A 50 8.46 -2.04 -9.91
N TYR A 51 7.75 -0.91 -9.88
CA TYR A 51 8.17 0.29 -9.14
C TYR A 51 7.39 0.46 -7.84
N GLY A 52 7.95 1.19 -6.90
CA GLY A 52 7.28 1.49 -5.64
C GLY A 52 8.08 2.37 -4.72
N GLN A 53 7.53 2.65 -3.56
CA GLN A 53 8.16 3.47 -2.54
C GLN A 53 7.55 3.20 -1.17
N ARG A 54 8.30 3.53 -0.12
CA ARG A 54 7.75 3.71 1.22
C ARG A 54 7.44 5.17 1.44
N THR A 55 6.31 5.43 2.07
CA THR A 55 5.98 6.79 2.51
C THR A 55 5.45 6.76 3.92
N LYS A 56 5.93 7.71 4.72
CA LYS A 56 5.47 7.95 6.09
C LYS A 56 3.95 8.09 6.15
N VAL A 57 3.36 7.57 7.21
CA VAL A 57 1.92 7.68 7.47
C VAL A 57 1.48 9.13 7.63
N GLU A 58 2.31 9.96 8.25
CA GLU A 58 2.06 11.37 8.56
C GLU A 58 1.88 12.20 7.28
N ASP A 59 2.53 11.76 6.21
CA ASP A 59 2.41 12.32 4.88
C ASP A 59 0.95 12.18 4.37
N TYR A 60 0.28 11.08 4.68
CA TYR A 60 -1.15 10.89 4.41
C TYR A 60 -2.00 11.62 5.46
N ARG A 61 -2.02 12.95 5.36
CA ARG A 61 -2.86 13.81 6.23
C ARG A 61 -4.32 13.37 6.19
N PRO A 62 -5.01 13.32 7.35
CA PRO A 62 -6.44 13.07 7.40
C PRO A 62 -7.22 14.08 6.55
N ILE A 63 -8.18 13.59 5.77
CA ILE A 63 -9.13 14.41 5.01
C ILE A 63 -10.55 13.85 5.20
N GLY A 64 -11.57 14.69 5.00
CA GLY A 64 -12.96 14.28 5.22
C GLY A 64 -13.38 13.04 4.43
N ARG A 65 -14.05 12.09 5.11
CA ARG A 65 -14.60 10.88 4.51
C ARG A 65 -15.45 11.19 3.28
N GLY A 66 -15.29 10.41 2.22
CA GLY A 66 -15.99 10.59 0.94
C GLY A 66 -15.33 11.61 0.01
N GLY A 67 -14.22 12.22 0.41
CA GLY A 67 -13.36 13.04 -0.46
C GLY A 67 -12.66 12.23 -1.55
N GLN A 68 -11.98 12.92 -2.47
CA GLN A 68 -11.29 12.29 -3.62
C GLN A 68 -9.92 11.67 -3.28
N GLY A 69 -9.40 11.92 -2.08
CA GLY A 69 -8.08 11.46 -1.69
C GLY A 69 -6.93 12.26 -2.31
N VAL A 70 -5.72 11.95 -1.84
CA VAL A 70 -4.46 12.48 -2.34
C VAL A 70 -3.77 11.46 -3.26
N ARG A 71 -2.75 11.90 -4.01
CA ARG A 71 -1.87 10.97 -4.73
C ARG A 71 -1.01 10.21 -3.71
N ALA A 72 -0.85 8.91 -3.92
CA ALA A 72 -0.01 8.03 -3.09
C ALA A 72 1.35 7.75 -3.76
N ILE A 73 1.33 7.66 -5.09
CA ILE A 73 2.47 7.56 -6.00
C ILE A 73 2.03 8.12 -7.37
N GLN A 74 2.98 8.55 -8.21
CA GLN A 74 2.73 8.91 -9.60
C GLN A 74 2.64 7.65 -10.47
N ALA A 75 1.43 7.25 -10.85
CA ALA A 75 1.18 6.20 -11.82
C ALA A 75 1.34 6.75 -13.25
N THR A 76 2.57 6.70 -13.77
CA THR A 76 2.92 7.09 -15.15
C THR A 76 2.97 5.86 -16.07
N GLU A 77 3.16 6.04 -17.38
CA GLU A 77 3.37 4.92 -18.31
C GLU A 77 4.55 4.03 -17.89
N ARG A 78 5.63 4.62 -17.36
CA ARG A 78 6.77 3.89 -16.82
C ARG A 78 6.37 2.98 -15.65
N ASN A 79 5.55 3.49 -14.74
CA ASN A 79 5.16 2.80 -13.51
C ASN A 79 4.04 1.77 -13.75
N GLY A 80 3.12 2.12 -14.63
CA GLY A 80 1.81 1.50 -14.73
C GLY A 80 0.93 1.79 -13.51
N ARG A 81 -0.16 1.04 -13.41
CA ARG A 81 -1.17 1.16 -12.34
C ARG A 81 -0.60 0.72 -11.00
N VAL A 82 -1.14 1.31 -9.94
CA VAL A 82 -0.87 0.85 -8.56
C VAL A 82 -1.60 -0.47 -8.35
N ILE A 83 -0.87 -1.49 -7.89
CA ILE A 83 -1.43 -2.84 -7.69
C ILE A 83 -1.74 -3.14 -6.22
N GLY A 84 -1.00 -2.53 -5.30
CA GLY A 84 -1.23 -2.73 -3.88
C GLY A 84 -0.50 -1.72 -3.00
N ALA A 85 -0.94 -1.65 -1.74
CA ALA A 85 -0.26 -0.95 -0.68
C ALA A 85 -0.35 -1.74 0.64
N LYS A 86 0.72 -1.76 1.41
CA LYS A 86 0.82 -2.45 2.71
C LYS A 86 1.44 -1.55 3.76
N GLN A 87 0.97 -1.67 5.00
CA GLN A 87 1.60 -1.04 6.15
C GLN A 87 2.77 -1.91 6.57
N VAL A 88 3.95 -1.32 6.72
CA VAL A 88 5.18 -2.06 7.01
C VAL A 88 6.09 -1.28 7.97
N GLY A 89 6.74 -2.01 8.87
CA GLY A 89 7.88 -1.58 9.67
C GLY A 89 9.21 -1.74 8.92
N ASP A 90 10.30 -1.30 9.53
CA ASP A 90 11.64 -1.42 8.92
C ASP A 90 12.15 -2.88 8.91
N ASP A 91 11.73 -3.69 9.89
CA ASP A 91 12.17 -5.09 10.04
C ASP A 91 11.31 -6.08 9.23
N ASP A 92 10.24 -5.60 8.61
CA ASP A 92 9.39 -6.42 7.75
C ASP A 92 10.11 -6.78 6.44
N GLU A 93 9.60 -7.83 5.80
CA GLU A 93 9.88 -8.16 4.41
C GLU A 93 8.64 -7.95 3.54
N ALA A 94 8.83 -7.92 2.23
CA ALA A 94 7.74 -7.90 1.27
C ALA A 94 7.95 -8.98 0.20
N LEU A 95 6.89 -9.75 -0.06
CA LEU A 95 6.80 -10.65 -1.20
C LEU A 95 6.18 -9.91 -2.39
N LEU A 96 6.87 -9.95 -3.52
CA LEU A 96 6.45 -9.41 -4.80
C LEU A 96 6.12 -10.57 -5.73
N ILE A 97 4.90 -10.62 -6.25
CA ILE A 97 4.42 -11.75 -7.06
C ILE A 97 4.03 -11.24 -8.45
N THR A 98 4.58 -11.84 -9.49
CA THR A 98 4.29 -11.47 -10.88
C THR A 98 3.29 -12.42 -11.55
N ASN A 99 2.70 -11.99 -12.66
CA ASN A 99 1.83 -12.82 -13.50
C ASN A 99 2.54 -14.03 -14.12
N ALA A 100 3.88 -14.01 -14.20
CA ALA A 100 4.69 -15.12 -14.69
C ALA A 100 4.99 -16.18 -13.60
N GLY A 101 4.54 -15.94 -12.36
CA GLY A 101 4.82 -16.80 -11.21
C GLY A 101 6.17 -16.51 -10.53
N THR A 102 6.88 -15.45 -10.94
CA THR A 102 8.10 -15.01 -10.25
C THR A 102 7.72 -14.46 -8.88
N MET A 103 8.38 -14.94 -7.83
CA MET A 103 8.22 -14.47 -6.47
C MET A 103 9.55 -13.97 -5.95
N VAL A 104 9.59 -12.69 -5.57
CA VAL A 104 10.80 -12.06 -5.02
C VAL A 104 10.49 -11.54 -3.64
N ARG A 105 11.34 -11.90 -2.68
CA ARG A 105 11.33 -11.37 -1.33
C ARG A 105 12.33 -10.23 -1.23
N ILE A 106 11.91 -9.09 -0.69
CA ILE A 106 12.76 -7.93 -0.44
C ILE A 106 12.68 -7.51 1.02
N ARG A 107 13.78 -6.98 1.56
CA ARG A 107 13.78 -6.37 2.90
C ARG A 107 13.18 -4.98 2.79
N VAL A 108 12.16 -4.68 3.60
CA VAL A 108 11.43 -3.40 3.51
C VAL A 108 12.36 -2.22 3.79
N LYS A 109 13.30 -2.34 4.74
CA LYS A 109 14.30 -1.31 5.04
C LYS A 109 15.12 -0.82 3.84
N GLU A 110 15.30 -1.63 2.81
CA GLU A 110 16.05 -1.26 1.60
C GLU A 110 15.24 -0.39 0.64
N VAL A 111 13.91 -0.37 0.77
CA VAL A 111 13.05 0.47 -0.05
C VAL A 111 13.08 1.91 0.47
N SER A 112 13.33 2.87 -0.43
CA SER A 112 13.45 4.28 -0.04
C SER A 112 12.18 4.84 0.59
N VAL A 113 12.33 5.52 1.72
CA VAL A 113 11.29 6.33 2.35
C VAL A 113 11.29 7.72 1.72
N ILE A 114 10.31 7.99 0.88
CA ILE A 114 10.18 9.25 0.12
C ILE A 114 8.73 9.74 0.11
N GLY A 115 8.54 11.01 -0.25
CA GLY A 115 7.22 11.63 -0.28
C GLY A 115 6.25 11.00 -1.29
N ARG A 116 4.95 11.21 -1.12
CA ARG A 116 3.89 10.55 -1.92
C ARG A 116 3.88 10.92 -3.42
N ASN A 117 4.30 12.12 -3.77
CA ASN A 117 4.13 12.63 -5.14
C ASN A 117 5.39 12.39 -5.99
N THR A 118 5.93 11.17 -5.99
CA THR A 118 7.09 10.78 -6.81
C THR A 118 6.76 9.55 -7.67
N GLN A 119 7.67 9.16 -8.56
CA GLN A 119 7.57 7.91 -9.33
C GLN A 119 8.08 6.68 -8.56
N GLY A 120 8.63 6.83 -7.37
CA GLY A 120 9.23 5.73 -6.64
C GLY A 120 10.58 5.27 -7.21
N VAL A 121 11.04 4.15 -6.66
CA VAL A 121 12.25 3.42 -7.07
C VAL A 121 11.85 2.06 -7.65
N ARG A 122 12.78 1.38 -8.30
CA ARG A 122 12.55 0.02 -8.80
C ARG A 122 12.61 -0.96 -7.62
N LEU A 123 11.56 -1.77 -7.44
CA LEU A 123 11.51 -2.84 -6.45
C LEU A 123 11.98 -4.18 -7.04
N ILE A 124 11.63 -4.43 -8.30
CA ILE A 124 11.94 -5.66 -9.02
C ILE A 124 12.20 -5.35 -10.50
N GLN A 125 13.11 -6.09 -11.12
CA GLN A 125 13.31 -6.06 -12.56
C GLN A 125 12.26 -6.96 -13.22
N MET A 126 11.47 -6.39 -14.14
CA MET A 126 10.46 -7.14 -14.88
C MET A 126 11.06 -7.72 -16.17
N GLY A 127 10.65 -8.94 -16.51
CA GLY A 127 10.82 -9.52 -17.84
C GLY A 127 9.87 -8.92 -18.89
N GLU A 128 10.04 -9.31 -20.15
CA GLU A 128 9.18 -8.87 -21.24
C GLU A 128 7.74 -9.37 -21.05
N GLY A 129 6.76 -8.46 -21.04
CA GLY A 129 5.36 -8.78 -20.80
C GLY A 129 5.02 -9.18 -19.35
N GLU A 130 6.01 -9.21 -18.46
CA GLU A 130 5.82 -9.53 -17.05
C GLU A 130 5.27 -8.33 -16.30
N GLN A 131 4.29 -8.56 -15.43
CA GLN A 131 3.66 -7.54 -14.59
C GLN A 131 3.59 -8.01 -13.14
N LEU A 132 3.90 -7.11 -12.22
CA LEU A 132 3.66 -7.32 -10.80
C LEU A 132 2.15 -7.32 -10.57
N VAL A 133 1.63 -8.38 -9.93
CA VAL A 133 0.19 -8.55 -9.70
C VAL A 133 -0.21 -8.39 -8.24
N GLU A 134 0.70 -8.71 -7.30
CA GLU A 134 0.42 -8.67 -5.87
C GLU A 134 1.68 -8.28 -5.08
N ILE A 135 1.47 -7.62 -3.94
CA ILE A 135 2.48 -7.47 -2.90
C ILE A 135 1.91 -7.94 -1.58
N GLU A 136 2.68 -8.67 -0.79
CA GLU A 136 2.31 -9.02 0.58
C GLU A 136 3.41 -8.66 1.55
N ALA A 137 3.02 -8.15 2.73
CA ALA A 137 3.94 -7.92 3.82
C ALA A 137 4.16 -9.24 4.55
N VAL A 138 5.41 -9.58 4.81
CA VAL A 138 5.81 -10.65 5.70
C VAL A 138 6.31 -9.96 6.95
N LEU A 139 5.57 -10.12 8.04
CA LEU A 139 5.94 -9.52 9.32
C LEU A 139 7.30 -10.08 9.73
N GLY A 140 8.22 -9.18 10.08
CA GLY A 140 9.48 -9.61 10.69
C GLY A 140 9.18 -10.36 11.98
N GLU A 141 10.07 -11.27 12.37
CA GLU A 141 10.05 -11.84 13.72
C GLU A 141 10.22 -10.68 14.70
N SER A 142 9.13 -10.27 15.36
CA SER A 142 9.21 -9.45 16.55
C SER A 142 9.93 -10.27 17.62
N ASP A 143 10.86 -9.65 18.36
CA ASP A 143 11.52 -10.25 19.54
C ASP A 143 10.53 -10.75 20.64
N GLU A 144 9.22 -10.64 20.42
CA GLU A 144 8.13 -11.06 21.32
C GLU A 144 7.76 -12.55 21.20
N GLU A 145 8.33 -13.32 20.26
CA GLU A 145 8.11 -14.78 20.15
C GLU A 145 9.20 -15.64 20.83
N GLN A 146 10.07 -15.04 21.66
CA GLN A 146 11.04 -15.76 22.52
C GLN A 146 10.58 -15.86 23.99
N GLU A 147 9.32 -16.21 24.26
CA GLU A 147 8.91 -16.72 25.57
C GLU A 147 7.98 -17.91 25.36
N ASP A 148 8.56 -19.11 25.26
CA ASP A 148 8.02 -20.39 25.76
C ASP A 148 8.92 -21.56 25.28
N VAL A 149 10.00 -21.84 26.03
CA VAL A 149 10.69 -23.15 26.06
C VAL A 149 10.96 -23.54 27.50
#